data_AF-A0A0X3TI37-F1
#
_entry.id   AF-A0A0X3TI37-F1
#
_cell.length_a   1.000
_cell.length_b   1.000
_cell.length_c   1.000
_cell.angle_alpha   90.00
_cell.angle_beta   90.00
_cell.angle_gamma   90.00
#
_symmetry.space_group_name_H-M   'P 1'
#
loop_
_entity.id
_entity.type
_entity.pdbx_description
1 polymer ?
#
loop_
_entity_poly.entity_id
_entity_poly.type
_entity_poly.pdbx_seq_one_letter_code
_entity_poly.pdbx_strand_id
1 'polypeptide(L)'
;MNNIDIGYVITFVLLAYVTLLIIGWKYIQVKKAATEKKKNEFMSALIKSLESSAIHSLKDVQDLYLAHFGLEDILFVEHDKIGLFLRKIKLHFSTHPTSGHLTRKDLLEHVNSLLLESESEVKKEKEKAPFMGVPTPERNYLEDILEITKPEDKALYKQRLDDLAASIKVRQETTETLTKEQSDSLNWTKRGLYATIIFSAISIGLTVWLSGTFNIH
;
A
#
# COMPACT_ATOMS: atom_id res chain seq x y z
N MET A 1 25.28 40.32 -25.24
CA MET A 1 25.51 39.17 -24.34
C MET A 1 25.77 37.96 -25.20
N ASN A 2 26.88 37.28 -24.96
CA ASN A 2 27.34 36.16 -25.78
C ASN A 2 26.38 34.97 -25.64
N ASN A 3 26.28 34.13 -26.68
CA ASN A 3 25.56 32.83 -26.66
C ASN A 3 25.91 31.94 -25.45
N ILE A 4 27.01 32.27 -24.77
CA ILE A 4 27.51 31.67 -23.54
C ILE A 4 26.54 31.85 -22.36
N ASP A 5 25.87 33.00 -22.19
CA ASP A 5 25.02 33.28 -21.01
C ASP A 5 23.69 32.51 -21.03
N ILE A 6 23.08 32.34 -22.20
CA ILE A 6 21.83 31.58 -22.37
C ILE A 6 22.08 30.08 -22.14
N GLY A 7 23.26 29.59 -22.53
CA GLY A 7 23.69 28.21 -22.28
C GLY A 7 23.78 27.87 -20.78
N TYR A 8 24.23 28.81 -19.95
CA TYR A 8 24.32 28.61 -18.50
C TYR A 8 22.96 28.53 -17.80
N VAL A 9 21.98 29.33 -18.23
CA VAL A 9 20.65 29.29 -17.62
C VAL A 9 19.92 27.98 -17.97
N ILE A 10 20.00 27.54 -19.23
CA ILE A 10 19.40 26.27 -19.67
C ILE A 10 20.03 25.07 -18.94
N THR A 11 21.36 25.06 -18.83
CA THR A 11 22.06 23.98 -18.11
C THR A 11 21.72 23.97 -16.63
N PHE A 12 21.58 25.14 -15.98
CA PHE A 12 21.17 25.23 -14.58
C PHE A 12 19.75 24.69 -14.33
N VAL A 13 18.78 25.03 -15.19
CA VAL A 13 17.39 24.54 -15.07
C VAL A 13 17.33 23.02 -15.30
N LEU A 14 18.06 22.49 -16.28
CA LEU A 14 18.18 21.04 -16.48
C LEU A 14 18.81 20.35 -15.26
N LEU A 15 19.85 20.94 -14.68
CA LEU A 15 20.50 20.41 -13.48
C LEU A 15 19.54 20.39 -12.29
N ALA A 16 18.76 21.46 -12.08
CA ALA A 16 17.75 21.54 -11.04
C ALA A 16 16.62 20.52 -11.22
N TYR A 17 16.16 20.30 -12.46
CA TYR A 17 15.14 19.29 -12.76
C TYR A 17 15.63 17.86 -12.50
N VAL A 18 16.84 17.53 -12.96
CA VAL A 18 17.44 16.20 -12.77
C VAL A 18 17.70 15.92 -11.29
N THR A 19 18.15 16.91 -10.52
CA THR A 19 18.37 16.75 -9.08
C THR A 19 17.08 16.47 -8.32
N LEU A 20 15.97 17.15 -8.65
CA LEU A 20 14.66 16.87 -8.06
C LEU A 20 14.17 15.44 -8.34
N LEU A 21 14.35 14.94 -9.56
CA LEU A 21 14.00 13.56 -9.91
C LEU A 21 14.82 12.52 -9.11
N ILE A 22 16.13 12.77 -8.96
CA ILE A 22 17.01 11.89 -8.17
C ILE A 22 16.59 11.86 -6.71
N ILE A 23 16.25 13.01 -6.12
CA ILE A 23 15.79 13.12 -4.73
C ILE A 23 14.46 12.36 -4.55
N GLY A 24 13.50 12.57 -5.45
CA GLY A 24 12.20 11.87 -5.41
C GLY A 24 12.36 10.35 -5.51
N TRP A 25 13.23 9.88 -6.41
CA TRP A 25 13.48 8.45 -6.57
C TRP A 25 14.17 7.85 -5.34
N LYS A 26 15.19 8.54 -4.79
CA LYS A 26 15.85 8.12 -3.55
C LYS A 26 14.87 8.05 -2.38
N TYR A 27 13.97 9.01 -2.25
CA TYR A 27 12.97 9.02 -1.17
C TYR A 27 12.06 7.77 -1.23
N ILE A 28 11.60 7.39 -2.42
CA ILE A 28 10.78 6.19 -2.62
C ILE A 28 11.57 4.93 -2.27
N GLN A 29 12.83 4.83 -2.71
CA GLN A 29 13.67 3.68 -2.38
C GLN A 29 13.96 3.56 -0.89
N VAL A 30 14.27 4.69 -0.22
CA VAL A 30 14.54 4.72 1.22
C VAL A 30 13.31 4.28 2.01
N LYS A 31 12.10 4.72 1.64
CA LYS A 31 10.85 4.26 2.30
C LYS A 31 10.62 2.77 2.14
N LYS A 32 10.80 2.23 0.93
CA LYS A 32 10.68 0.78 0.68
C LYS A 32 11.70 0.00 1.48
N ALA A 33 12.96 0.44 1.47
CA ALA A 33 14.04 -0.19 2.21
C ALA A 33 13.81 -0.16 3.73
N ALA A 34 13.32 0.96 4.27
CA ALA A 34 12.99 1.08 5.70
C ALA A 34 11.85 0.13 6.11
N THR A 35 10.84 -0.02 5.25
CA THR A 35 9.72 -0.94 5.50
C THR A 35 10.17 -2.39 5.47
N GLU A 36 10.97 -2.77 4.47
CA GLU A 36 11.53 -4.13 4.38
C GLU A 36 12.51 -4.43 5.52
N LYS A 37 13.31 -3.44 5.93
CA LYS A 37 14.19 -3.58 7.11
C LYS A 37 13.38 -3.89 8.36
N LYS A 38 12.33 -3.14 8.65
CA LYS A 38 11.44 -3.41 9.80
C LYS A 38 10.81 -4.81 9.75
N LYS A 39 10.36 -5.25 8.57
CA LYS A 39 9.80 -6.61 8.39
C LYS A 39 10.85 -7.70 8.65
N ASN A 40 12.08 -7.50 8.18
CA ASN A 40 13.16 -8.46 8.37
C ASN A 40 13.61 -8.52 9.84
N GLU A 41 13.65 -7.38 10.52
CA GLU A 41 13.91 -7.31 11.96
C GLU A 41 12.81 -8.04 12.75
N PHE A 42 11.53 -7.82 12.41
CA PHE A 42 10.41 -8.55 13.01
C PHE A 42 10.54 -10.06 12.79
N MET A 43 10.81 -10.49 11.55
CA MET A 43 11.01 -11.90 11.21
C MET A 43 12.15 -12.53 12.01
N SER A 44 13.28 -11.82 12.15
CA SER A 44 14.40 -12.31 12.95
C SER A 44 14.05 -12.40 14.43
N ALA A 45 13.33 -11.42 14.97
CA ALA A 45 12.88 -11.45 16.37
C ALA A 45 11.92 -12.63 16.60
N LEU A 46 10.94 -12.81 15.70
CA LEU A 46 9.97 -13.87 15.78
C LEU A 46 10.61 -15.26 15.68
N ILE A 47 11.58 -15.45 14.78
CA ILE A 47 12.36 -16.71 14.69
C ILE A 47 13.12 -16.97 15.99
N LYS A 48 13.85 -15.98 16.51
CA LYS A 48 14.61 -16.14 17.76
C LYS A 48 13.71 -16.47 18.94
N SER A 49 12.57 -15.79 19.06
CA SER A 49 11.60 -16.03 20.13
C SER A 49 10.94 -17.40 20.04
N LEU A 50 10.73 -17.93 18.81
CA LEU A 50 10.26 -19.30 18.62
C LEU A 50 11.33 -20.33 18.96
N GLU A 51 12.59 -20.11 18.56
CA GLU A 51 13.72 -20.99 18.91
C GLU A 51 14.01 -21.03 20.41
N SER A 52 13.73 -19.92 21.12
CA SER A 52 13.89 -19.83 22.58
C SER A 52 12.66 -20.26 23.38
N SER A 53 11.62 -20.79 22.73
CA SER A 53 10.34 -21.13 23.34
C SER A 53 9.69 -19.97 24.12
N ALA A 54 9.95 -18.71 23.74
CA ALA A 54 9.39 -17.54 24.43
C ALA A 54 7.95 -17.22 23.98
N ILE A 55 7.53 -17.78 22.83
CA ILE A 55 6.18 -17.62 22.27
C ILE A 55 5.44 -18.91 22.52
N HIS A 56 4.33 -18.84 23.25
CA HIS A 56 3.50 -20.00 23.59
C HIS A 56 2.14 -19.95 22.90
N SER A 57 1.67 -18.76 22.52
CA SER A 57 0.34 -18.53 21.96
C SER A 57 0.40 -17.53 20.80
N LEU A 58 -0.67 -17.50 19.99
CA LEU A 58 -0.85 -16.46 18.98
C LEU A 58 -0.81 -15.05 19.58
N LYS A 59 -1.30 -14.88 20.81
CA LYS A 59 -1.29 -13.60 21.51
C LYS A 59 0.14 -13.07 21.71
N ASP A 60 1.10 -13.93 22.01
CA ASP A 60 2.50 -13.50 22.16
C ASP A 60 3.08 -13.01 20.83
N VAL A 61 2.65 -13.60 19.70
CA VAL A 61 3.02 -13.16 18.35
C VAL A 61 2.40 -11.80 18.02
N GLN A 62 1.14 -11.62 18.42
CA GLN A 62 0.38 -10.38 18.29
C GLN A 62 1.02 -9.25 19.10
N ASP A 63 1.32 -9.48 20.37
CA ASP A 63 1.98 -8.52 21.25
C ASP A 63 3.38 -8.15 20.73
N LEU A 64 4.14 -9.12 20.23
CA LEU A 64 5.43 -8.87 19.56
C LEU A 64 5.26 -8.02 18.30
N TYR A 65 4.21 -8.27 17.51
CA TYR A 65 3.89 -7.49 16.32
C TYR A 65 3.54 -6.04 16.68
N LEU A 66 2.67 -5.83 17.67
CA LEU A 66 2.31 -4.52 18.18
C LEU A 66 3.53 -3.74 18.69
N ALA A 67 4.36 -4.38 19.51
CA ALA A 67 5.57 -3.78 20.06
C ALA A 67 6.57 -3.37 18.96
N HIS A 68 6.73 -4.20 17.92
CA HIS A 68 7.70 -3.94 16.86
C HIS A 68 7.23 -2.88 15.86
N PHE A 69 5.92 -2.81 15.58
CA PHE A 69 5.34 -1.84 14.65
C PHE A 69 4.84 -0.56 15.33
N GLY A 70 4.79 -0.51 16.67
CA GLY A 70 4.35 0.64 17.44
C GLY A 70 2.85 0.89 17.29
N LEU A 71 2.06 -0.18 17.27
CA LEU A 71 0.61 -0.14 17.11
C LEU A 71 -0.05 -0.25 18.48
N GLU A 72 -1.17 0.46 18.66
CA GLU A 72 -1.98 0.40 19.89
C GLU A 72 -2.91 -0.81 19.91
N ASP A 73 -3.35 -1.27 18.74
CA ASP A 73 -4.23 -2.43 18.58
C ASP A 73 -4.03 -3.11 17.21
N ILE A 74 -4.46 -4.37 17.10
CA ILE A 74 -4.39 -5.16 15.87
C ILE A 74 -5.70 -4.99 15.12
N LEU A 75 -5.65 -4.40 13.92
CA LEU A 75 -6.81 -4.35 13.05
C LEU A 75 -6.88 -5.64 12.22
N PHE A 76 -8.04 -5.88 11.62
CA PHE A 76 -8.31 -7.04 10.77
C PHE A 76 -7.23 -7.31 9.69
N VAL A 77 -6.70 -6.24 9.07
CA VAL A 77 -5.67 -6.35 8.02
C VAL A 77 -4.34 -6.86 8.57
N GLU A 78 -4.06 -6.61 9.85
CA GLU A 78 -2.85 -7.02 10.55
C GLU A 78 -2.90 -8.51 10.93
N HIS A 79 -4.09 -9.07 11.23
CA HIS A 79 -4.25 -10.53 11.43
C HIS A 79 -3.82 -11.33 10.18
N ASP A 80 -4.24 -10.89 8.99
CA ASP A 80 -3.81 -11.51 7.72
C ASP A 80 -2.27 -11.39 7.52
N LYS A 81 -1.67 -10.26 7.91
CA LYS A 81 -0.21 -10.06 7.84
C LYS A 81 0.53 -11.01 8.78
N ILE A 82 0.05 -11.20 10.00
CA ILE A 82 0.63 -12.13 10.99
C ILE A 82 0.61 -13.56 10.42
N GLY A 83 -0.50 -14.00 9.85
CA GLY A 83 -0.59 -15.29 9.17
C GLY A 83 0.43 -15.46 8.04
N LEU A 84 0.68 -14.41 7.24
CA LEU A 84 1.74 -14.43 6.22
C LEU A 84 3.16 -14.57 6.80
N PHE A 85 3.46 -13.90 7.91
CA PHE A 85 4.74 -14.04 8.59
C PHE A 85 4.94 -15.45 9.14
N LEU A 86 3.91 -16.03 9.78
CA LEU A 86 3.95 -17.40 10.27
C LEU A 86 4.17 -18.42 9.15
N ARG A 87 3.52 -18.25 7.98
CA ARG A 87 3.77 -19.10 6.80
C ARG A 87 5.21 -18.99 6.29
N LYS A 88 5.80 -17.78 6.29
CA LYS A 88 7.21 -17.59 5.93
C LYS A 88 8.15 -18.27 6.91
N ILE A 89 7.83 -18.26 8.20
CA ILE A 89 8.62 -18.94 9.23
C ILE A 89 8.53 -20.46 9.11
N LYS A 90 7.34 -21.00 8.84
CA LYS A 90 7.18 -22.42 8.53
C LYS A 90 8.09 -22.83 7.36
N LEU A 91 8.14 -22.02 6.30
CA LEU A 91 9.04 -22.24 5.17
C LEU A 91 10.52 -22.17 5.58
N HIS A 92 10.88 -21.20 6.44
CA HIS A 92 12.23 -21.05 6.97
C HIS A 92 12.69 -22.31 7.71
N PHE A 93 11.93 -22.78 8.71
CA PHE A 93 12.26 -24.01 9.45
C PHE A 93 12.14 -25.29 8.60
N SER A 94 11.45 -25.22 7.46
CA SER A 94 11.39 -26.32 6.50
C SER A 94 12.64 -26.40 5.61
N THR A 95 13.37 -25.31 5.44
CA THR A 95 14.48 -25.20 4.48
C THR A 95 15.84 -25.01 5.15
N HIS A 96 15.88 -24.47 6.36
CA HIS A 96 17.10 -24.18 7.09
C HIS A 96 17.22 -25.06 8.35
N PRO A 97 18.44 -25.53 8.69
CA PRO A 97 18.67 -26.20 9.95
C PRO A 97 18.44 -25.23 11.11
N THR A 98 17.74 -25.71 12.14
CA THR A 98 17.42 -24.94 13.36
C THR A 98 18.64 -24.87 14.27
N SER A 99 18.91 -23.70 14.84
CA SER A 99 20.05 -23.47 15.74
C SER A 99 19.70 -23.60 17.23
N GLY A 100 18.41 -23.71 17.56
CA GLY A 100 17.90 -23.75 18.93
C GLY A 100 17.93 -25.13 19.61
N HIS A 101 17.50 -25.14 20.87
CA HIS A 101 17.36 -26.36 21.68
C HIS A 101 16.18 -27.25 21.26
N LEU A 102 15.19 -26.70 20.56
CA LEU A 102 14.03 -27.44 20.08
C LEU A 102 14.36 -28.22 18.81
N THR A 103 13.75 -29.40 18.67
CA THR A 103 13.88 -30.12 17.40
C THR A 103 13.11 -29.40 16.30
N ARG A 104 13.57 -29.54 15.06
CA ARG A 104 12.88 -29.02 13.88
C ARG A 104 11.41 -29.46 13.82
N LYS A 105 11.10 -30.68 14.27
CA LYS A 105 9.74 -31.21 14.28
C LYS A 105 8.87 -30.43 15.26
N ASP A 106 9.36 -30.20 16.48
CA ASP A 106 8.65 -29.48 17.53
C ASP A 106 8.38 -28.03 17.11
N LEU A 107 9.36 -27.36 16.50
CA LEU A 107 9.19 -26.00 15.96
C LEU A 107 8.15 -25.93 14.85
N LEU A 108 8.14 -26.89 13.93
CA LEU A 108 7.14 -26.94 12.87
C LEU A 108 5.73 -27.22 13.41
N GLU A 109 5.62 -28.09 14.41
CA GLU A 109 4.35 -28.38 15.08
C GLU A 109 3.81 -27.14 15.81
N HIS A 110 4.69 -26.43 16.53
CA HIS A 110 4.33 -25.18 17.20
C HIS A 110 3.95 -24.06 16.24
N VAL A 111 4.67 -23.90 15.11
CA VAL A 111 4.26 -22.91 14.10
C VAL A 111 2.93 -23.30 13.45
N ASN A 112 2.64 -24.59 13.29
CA ASN A 112 1.35 -25.05 12.77
C ASN A 112 0.20 -24.78 13.75
N SER A 113 0.40 -24.95 15.06
CA SER A 113 -0.64 -24.61 16.05
C SER A 113 -0.93 -23.11 16.03
N LEU A 114 0.11 -22.26 16.01
CA LEU A 114 -0.05 -20.81 15.88
C LEU A 114 -0.76 -20.39 14.58
N LEU A 115 -0.48 -21.07 13.47
CA LEU A 115 -1.17 -20.85 12.21
C LEU A 115 -2.66 -21.21 12.30
N LEU A 116 -2.99 -22.35 12.91
CA LEU A 116 -4.38 -22.77 13.10
C LEU A 116 -5.14 -21.79 14.01
N GLU A 117 -4.51 -21.33 15.08
CA GLU A 117 -5.06 -20.28 15.95
C GLU A 117 -5.33 -19.00 15.15
N SER A 118 -4.34 -18.55 14.35
CA SER A 118 -4.46 -17.34 13.52
C SER A 118 -5.59 -17.44 12.50
N GLU A 119 -5.71 -18.58 11.82
CA GLU A 119 -6.78 -18.81 10.86
C GLU A 119 -8.15 -18.87 11.54
N SER A 120 -8.22 -19.42 12.76
CA SER A 120 -9.45 -19.45 13.56
C SER A 120 -9.90 -18.05 13.99
N GLU A 121 -8.97 -17.17 14.36
CA GLU A 121 -9.29 -15.79 14.74
C GLU A 121 -9.74 -14.97 13.53
N VAL A 122 -9.03 -15.05 12.41
CA VAL A 122 -9.44 -14.41 11.16
C VAL A 122 -10.83 -14.89 10.75
N LYS A 123 -11.14 -16.18 10.93
CA LYS A 123 -12.47 -16.73 10.67
C LYS A 123 -13.53 -16.14 11.60
N LYS A 124 -13.27 -16.07 12.91
CA LYS A 124 -14.18 -15.46 13.90
C LYS A 124 -14.42 -13.98 13.60
N GLU A 125 -13.40 -13.24 13.19
CA GLU A 125 -13.54 -11.84 12.81
C GLU A 125 -14.33 -11.66 11.52
N LYS A 126 -14.10 -12.52 10.52
CA LYS A 126 -14.93 -12.58 9.32
C LYS A 126 -16.38 -12.93 9.65
N GLU A 127 -16.63 -13.82 10.59
CA GLU A 127 -17.99 -14.15 11.04
C GLU A 127 -18.67 -13.00 11.78
N LYS A 128 -17.92 -12.18 12.55
CA LYS A 128 -18.46 -10.99 13.22
C LYS A 128 -18.84 -9.86 12.25
N ALA A 129 -18.18 -9.81 11.10
CA ALA A 129 -18.42 -8.77 10.09
C ALA A 129 -18.12 -9.30 8.67
N PRO A 130 -19.02 -10.11 8.10
CA PRO A 130 -18.80 -10.86 6.85
C PRO A 130 -18.45 -10.00 5.63
N PHE A 131 -18.71 -8.69 5.72
CA PHE A 131 -18.60 -7.75 4.63
C PHE A 131 -17.76 -6.50 4.99
N MET A 132 -16.90 -6.56 6.00
CA MET A 132 -16.03 -5.45 6.44
C MET A 132 -15.17 -4.83 5.31
N GLY A 133 -14.80 -5.63 4.30
CA GLY A 133 -14.04 -5.18 3.13
C GLY A 133 -14.89 -4.69 1.95
N VAL A 134 -16.22 -4.75 2.06
CA VAL A 134 -17.16 -4.29 1.04
C VAL A 134 -17.56 -2.84 1.35
N PRO A 135 -17.66 -1.94 0.36
CA PRO A 135 -18.11 -0.58 0.63
C PRO A 135 -19.52 -0.56 1.21
N THR A 136 -19.81 0.43 2.04
CA THR A 136 -21.03 0.51 2.85
C THR A 136 -22.34 0.28 2.08
N PRO A 137 -22.52 0.82 0.85
CA PRO A 137 -23.76 0.59 0.10
C PRO A 137 -23.98 -0.89 -0.24
N GLU A 138 -22.95 -1.58 -0.74
CA GLU A 138 -23.04 -2.99 -1.09
C GLU A 138 -23.07 -3.90 0.14
N ARG A 139 -22.40 -3.49 1.22
CA ARG A 139 -22.40 -4.18 2.50
C ARG A 139 -23.83 -4.34 3.04
N ASN A 140 -24.60 -3.26 3.04
CA ASN A 140 -25.97 -3.28 3.55
C ASN A 140 -26.86 -4.28 2.78
N TYR A 141 -26.74 -4.32 1.45
CA TYR A 141 -27.49 -5.29 0.65
C TYR A 141 -27.05 -6.74 0.90
N LEU A 142 -25.76 -6.97 1.13
CA LEU A 142 -25.24 -8.30 1.44
C LEU A 142 -25.66 -8.78 2.84
N GLU A 143 -25.73 -7.87 3.82
CA GLU A 143 -26.29 -8.14 5.15
C GLU A 143 -27.78 -8.48 5.05
N ASP A 144 -28.56 -7.66 4.33
CA ASP A 144 -29.98 -7.94 4.06
C ASP A 144 -30.18 -9.31 3.40
N ILE A 145 -29.33 -9.67 2.43
CA ILE A 145 -29.37 -10.98 1.76
C ILE A 145 -29.06 -12.13 2.71
N LEU A 146 -28.11 -11.94 3.63
CA LEU A 146 -27.71 -12.94 4.62
C LEU A 146 -28.82 -13.19 5.64
N GLU A 147 -29.61 -12.17 5.98
CA GLU A 147 -30.73 -12.26 6.92
C GLU A 147 -31.96 -12.96 6.33
N ILE A 148 -32.10 -13.02 5.00
CA ILE A 148 -33.21 -13.74 4.33
C ILE A 148 -33.03 -15.25 4.53
N THR A 149 -33.69 -15.80 5.55
CA THR A 149 -33.56 -17.21 5.93
C THR A 149 -34.64 -18.11 5.30
N LYS A 150 -35.73 -17.53 4.79
CA LYS A 150 -36.91 -18.28 4.34
C LYS A 150 -36.97 -18.40 2.81
N PRO A 151 -37.16 -19.61 2.26
CA PRO A 151 -37.21 -19.85 0.81
C PRO A 151 -38.43 -19.22 0.10
N GLU A 152 -39.45 -18.83 0.88
CA GLU A 152 -40.66 -18.14 0.43
C GLU A 152 -40.43 -16.64 0.11
N ASP A 153 -39.29 -16.07 0.53
CA ASP A 153 -38.89 -14.68 0.26
C ASP A 153 -38.06 -14.53 -1.03
N LYS A 154 -38.18 -15.47 -1.97
CA LYS A 154 -37.39 -15.51 -3.22
C LYS A 154 -37.48 -14.21 -4.04
N ALA A 155 -38.62 -13.52 -4.00
CA ALA A 155 -38.81 -12.23 -4.65
C ALA A 155 -37.97 -11.13 -4.00
N LEU A 156 -37.93 -11.10 -2.67
CA LEU A 156 -37.16 -10.14 -1.87
C LEU A 156 -35.65 -10.40 -2.05
N TYR A 157 -35.24 -11.67 -2.05
CA TYR A 157 -33.86 -12.07 -2.35
C TYR A 157 -33.41 -11.59 -3.73
N LYS A 158 -34.25 -11.78 -4.75
CA LYS A 158 -33.97 -11.31 -6.12
C LYS A 158 -33.87 -9.78 -6.16
N GLN A 159 -34.80 -9.07 -5.52
CA GLN A 159 -34.79 -7.61 -5.47
C GLN A 159 -33.50 -7.08 -4.84
N ARG A 160 -33.05 -7.65 -3.72
CA ARG A 160 -31.80 -7.23 -3.06
C ARG A 160 -30.56 -7.51 -3.91
N LEU A 161 -30.56 -8.60 -4.68
CA LEU A 161 -29.50 -8.86 -5.65
C LEU A 161 -29.50 -7.87 -6.81
N ASP A 162 -30.68 -7.48 -7.30
CA ASP A 162 -30.82 -6.46 -8.35
C ASP A 162 -30.34 -5.09 -7.83
N ASP A 163 -30.68 -4.72 -6.59
CA ASP A 163 -30.22 -3.49 -5.92
C ASP A 163 -28.69 -3.49 -5.73
N LEU A 164 -28.13 -4.62 -5.28
CA LEU A 164 -26.68 -4.81 -5.15
C LEU A 164 -25.97 -4.66 -6.51
N ALA A 165 -26.50 -5.29 -7.56
CA ALA A 165 -25.96 -5.20 -8.91
C ALA A 165 -26.00 -3.74 -9.43
N ALA A 166 -27.08 -3.01 -9.15
CA ALA A 166 -27.20 -1.61 -9.49
C ALA A 166 -26.15 -0.75 -8.76
N SER A 167 -25.93 -0.98 -7.46
CA SER A 167 -24.89 -0.28 -6.67
C SER A 167 -23.49 -0.52 -7.25
N ILE A 168 -23.16 -1.78 -7.55
CA ILE A 168 -21.87 -2.14 -8.15
C ILE A 168 -21.67 -1.44 -9.49
N LYS A 169 -22.72 -1.40 -10.34
CA LYS A 169 -22.66 -0.75 -11.64
C LYS A 169 -22.40 0.76 -11.51
N VAL A 170 -23.13 1.46 -10.64
CA VAL A 170 -22.91 2.90 -10.39
C VAL A 170 -21.49 3.17 -9.93
N ARG A 171 -20.96 2.34 -9.02
CA ARG A 171 -19.58 2.47 -8.54
C ARG A 171 -18.55 2.24 -9.64
N GLN A 172 -18.79 1.27 -10.52
CA GLN A 172 -17.92 1.01 -11.65
C GLN A 172 -17.91 2.19 -12.63
N GLU A 173 -19.09 2.71 -13.00
CA GLU A 173 -19.22 3.90 -13.86
C GLU A 173 -18.53 5.12 -13.24
N THR A 174 -18.66 5.32 -11.92
CA THR A 174 -17.98 6.38 -11.19
C THR A 174 -16.46 6.20 -11.24
N THR A 175 -15.97 4.98 -11.04
CA THR A 175 -14.53 4.68 -11.08
C THR A 175 -13.95 4.89 -12.47
N GLU A 176 -14.66 4.45 -13.52
CA GLU A 176 -14.27 4.68 -14.91
C GLU A 176 -14.22 6.18 -15.24
N THR A 177 -15.22 6.95 -14.77
CA THR A 177 -15.27 8.40 -14.95
C THR A 177 -14.11 9.09 -14.24
N LEU A 178 -13.86 8.77 -12.96
CA LEU A 178 -12.73 9.31 -12.20
C LEU A 178 -11.38 8.96 -12.83
N THR A 179 -11.24 7.73 -13.34
CA THR A 179 -10.02 7.30 -14.05
C THR A 179 -9.81 8.11 -15.32
N LYS A 180 -10.88 8.35 -16.08
CA LYS A 180 -10.85 9.17 -17.29
C LYS A 180 -10.50 10.63 -16.96
N GLU A 181 -11.18 11.23 -15.99
CA GLU A 181 -10.89 12.60 -15.52
C GLU A 181 -9.45 12.73 -15.01
N GLN A 182 -8.95 11.74 -14.27
CA GLN A 182 -7.56 11.72 -13.82
C GLN A 182 -6.60 11.65 -15.01
N SER A 183 -6.89 10.84 -16.03
CA SER A 183 -6.08 10.73 -17.24
C SER A 183 -6.07 12.05 -18.02
N ASP A 184 -7.23 12.71 -18.13
CA ASP A 184 -7.38 14.00 -18.80
C ASP A 184 -6.67 15.10 -18.01
N SER A 185 -6.81 15.13 -16.68
CA SER A 185 -6.09 16.05 -15.80
C SER A 185 -4.58 15.87 -15.94
N LEU A 186 -4.07 14.64 -15.97
CA LEU A 186 -2.64 14.37 -16.20
C LEU A 186 -2.19 14.89 -17.57
N ASN A 187 -3.02 14.76 -18.61
CA ASN A 187 -2.74 15.30 -19.93
C ASN A 187 -2.72 16.85 -19.93
N TRP A 188 -3.65 17.49 -19.23
CA TRP A 188 -3.67 18.94 -19.04
C TRP A 188 -2.44 19.43 -18.25
N THR A 189 -2.04 18.71 -17.20
CA THR A 189 -0.83 19.03 -16.44
C THR A 189 0.42 18.91 -17.32
N LYS A 190 0.54 17.88 -18.16
CA LYS A 190 1.65 17.77 -19.12
C LYS A 190 1.70 18.97 -20.08
N ARG A 191 0.55 19.35 -20.65
CA ARG A 191 0.45 20.53 -21.55
C ARG A 191 0.81 21.83 -20.83
N GLY A 192 0.33 22.01 -19.60
CA GLY A 192 0.67 23.15 -18.76
C GLY A 192 2.16 23.21 -18.44
N LEU A 193 2.77 22.06 -18.14
CA LEU A 193 4.22 21.97 -17.92
C LEU A 193 5.01 22.40 -19.17
N TYR A 194 4.63 21.93 -20.35
CA TYR A 194 5.25 22.37 -21.61
C TYR A 194 5.07 23.87 -21.85
N ALA A 195 3.88 24.42 -21.58
CA ALA A 195 3.63 25.85 -21.70
C ALA A 195 4.52 26.67 -20.73
N THR A 196 4.67 26.23 -19.48
CA THR A 196 5.55 26.87 -18.49
C THR A 196 7.02 26.81 -18.93
N ILE A 197 7.47 25.69 -19.51
CA ILE A 197 8.84 25.58 -20.04
C ILE A 197 9.05 26.56 -21.19
N ILE A 198 8.11 26.63 -22.14
CA ILE A 198 8.18 27.55 -23.28
C ILE A 198 8.14 29.00 -22.80
N PHE A 199 7.23 29.35 -21.90
CA PHE A 199 7.12 30.69 -21.34
C PHE A 199 8.39 31.09 -20.59
N SER A 200 8.97 30.20 -19.79
CA SER A 200 10.25 30.42 -19.11
C SER A 200 11.37 30.70 -20.13
N ALA A 201 11.46 29.90 -21.20
CA ALA A 201 12.46 30.11 -22.25
C ALA A 201 12.28 31.44 -22.99
N ILE A 202 11.03 31.82 -23.32
CA ILE A 202 10.70 33.11 -23.95
C ILE A 202 11.05 34.25 -23.00
N SER A 203 10.68 34.15 -21.72
CA SER A 203 10.94 35.18 -20.71
C SER A 203 12.44 35.41 -20.51
N ILE A 204 13.25 34.34 -20.47
CA ILE A 204 14.71 34.44 -20.40
C ILE A 204 15.24 35.11 -21.67
N GLY A 205 14.80 34.68 -22.85
CA GLY A 205 15.20 35.27 -24.12
C GLY A 205 14.88 36.76 -24.24
N LEU A 206 13.69 37.17 -23.82
CA LEU A 206 13.26 38.58 -23.79
C LEU A 206 14.10 39.40 -22.83
N THR A 207 14.35 38.90 -21.62
CA THR A 207 15.19 39.59 -20.63
C THR A 207 16.61 39.81 -21.16
N VAL A 208 17.20 38.81 -21.82
CA VAL A 208 18.53 38.93 -22.44
C VAL A 208 18.54 39.94 -23.59
N TRP A 209 17.50 39.96 -24.43
CA TRP A 209 17.36 40.92 -25.52
C TRP A 209 17.23 42.36 -25.00
N LEU A 210 16.34 42.60 -24.02
CA LEU A 210 16.16 43.90 -23.36
C LEU A 210 17.44 44.39 -22.68
N SER A 211 18.16 43.49 -21.99
CA SER A 211 19.43 43.81 -21.33
C SER A 211 20.54 44.15 -22.33
N GLY A 212 20.51 43.56 -23.52
CA GLY A 212 21.43 43.89 -24.62
C GLY A 212 21.17 45.25 -25.26
N THR A 213 19.91 45.68 -25.35
CA THR A 213 19.53 46.97 -25.95
C THR A 213 19.77 48.17 -25.04
N PHE A 214 19.80 48.00 -23.73
CA PHE A 214 20.05 49.09 -22.76
C PHE A 214 21.53 49.41 -22.53
N ASN A 215 22.46 48.64 -23.09
CA ASN A 215 23.91 48.80 -22.88
C ASN A 215 24.63 49.53 -24.03
N ILE A 216 23.88 50.28 -24.86
CA ILE A 216 24.37 51.03 -26.04
C ILE A 216 24.25 52.56 -25.85
N HIS A 217 24.07 53.06 -24.61
CA HIS A 217 24.18 54.48 -24.30
C HIS A 217 25.20 54.75 -23.21
#